data_AF-A0A8H9IRF4-F1
#
_entry.id   AF-A0A8H9IRF4-F1
#
_cell.length_a   1.000
_cell.length_b   1.000
_cell.length_c   1.000
_cell.angle_alpha   90.00
_cell.angle_beta   90.00
_cell.angle_gamma   90.00
#
_symmetry.space_group_name_H-M   'P 1'
#
loop_
_entity.id
_entity.type
_entity.pdbx_description
1 polymer ?
#
loop_
_entity_poly.entity_id
_entity_poly.type
_entity_poly.pdbx_seq_one_letter_code
_entity_poly.pdbx_strand_id
1 'polypeptide(L)'
;MQVDDTQFPLVFLREHEQEHTSQQTQDQLEALLNRGQRFVLLTERLGGEDRNQEESHEDRKQRALFFKHNKQRLKDLCAGMVVITQGRAIPAAARLAQHTLGRVLGLRFAFVFDEGEARVEASRFLTP
;
A
#
# COMPACT_ATOMS: atom_id res chain seq x y z
N MET A 1 3.81 10.70 4.10
CA MET A 1 3.97 9.31 3.58
C MET A 1 4.96 9.33 2.43
N GLN A 2 5.80 8.30 2.28
CA GLN A 2 6.75 8.15 1.17
C GLN A 2 6.59 6.77 0.53
N VAL A 3 6.75 6.71 -0.80
CA VAL A 3 6.81 5.46 -1.57
C VAL A 3 8.28 5.15 -1.82
N ASP A 4 8.79 4.12 -1.15
CA ASP A 4 10.13 3.61 -1.37
C ASP A 4 10.06 2.39 -2.29
N ASP A 5 10.59 2.53 -3.50
CA ASP A 5 10.66 1.46 -4.50
C ASP A 5 12.10 0.95 -4.71
N THR A 6 13.04 1.28 -3.81
CA THR A 6 14.45 0.92 -3.93
C THR A 6 14.69 -0.59 -3.98
N GLN A 7 13.75 -1.36 -3.44
CA GLN A 7 13.77 -2.82 -3.41
C GLN A 7 12.77 -3.44 -4.39
N PHE A 8 12.44 -2.75 -5.48
CA PHE A 8 11.51 -3.23 -6.50
C PHE A 8 11.78 -4.70 -6.87
N PRO A 9 10.74 -5.57 -6.94
CA PRO A 9 9.30 -5.31 -6.99
C PRO A 9 8.61 -5.09 -5.63
N LEU A 10 9.38 -4.95 -4.54
CA LEU A 10 8.88 -4.65 -3.21
C LEU A 10 8.83 -3.13 -3.02
N VAL A 11 7.64 -2.61 -2.72
CA VAL A 11 7.42 -1.17 -2.58
C VAL A 11 6.94 -0.89 -1.17
N PHE A 12 7.73 -0.16 -0.40
CA PHE A 12 7.42 0.17 0.99
C PHE A 12 6.70 1.52 1.08
N LEU A 13 5.52 1.52 1.69
CA LEU A 13 4.83 2.73 2.13
C LEU A 13 5.23 3.03 3.58
N ARG A 14 6.20 3.94 3.73
CA ARG A 14 6.73 4.35 5.03
C ARG A 14 6.20 5.73 5.42
N GLU A 15 6.06 5.95 6.72
CA GLU A 15 5.91 7.29 7.26
C GLU A 15 7.29 7.91 7.35
N HIS A 16 7.50 9.01 6.64
CA HIS A 16 8.75 9.74 6.67
C HIS A 16 8.57 10.94 7.60
N GLU A 17 9.57 11.23 8.43
CA GLU A 17 9.56 12.35 9.38
C GLU A 17 9.52 13.71 8.67
N GLN A 18 9.94 13.74 7.40
CA GLN A 18 9.81 14.92 6.56
C GLN A 18 8.44 14.94 5.88
N GLU A 19 7.74 16.07 5.99
CA GLU A 19 6.44 16.31 5.36
C GLU A 19 6.58 16.27 3.83
N HIS A 20 6.46 15.09 3.23
CA HIS A 20 6.26 14.98 1.79
C HIS A 20 4.90 15.55 1.43
N THR A 21 4.89 16.46 0.47
CA THR A 21 3.62 16.96 -0.05
C THR A 21 2.83 15.83 -0.72
N SER A 22 1.51 15.97 -0.69
CA SER A 22 0.55 15.15 -1.43
C SER A 22 0.96 14.90 -2.88
N GLN A 23 1.46 15.95 -3.53
CA GLN A 23 1.87 15.93 -4.93
C GLN A 23 3.10 15.04 -5.14
N GLN A 24 4.11 15.12 -4.27
CA GLN A 24 5.30 14.27 -4.38
C GLN A 24 4.98 12.79 -4.19
N THR A 25 4.06 12.48 -3.27
CA THR A 25 3.62 11.09 -3.06
C THR A 25 2.89 10.55 -4.28
N GLN A 26 2.05 11.38 -4.92
CA GLN A 26 1.35 11.00 -6.15
C GLN A 26 2.31 10.80 -7.32
N ASP A 27 3.31 11.67 -7.48
CA ASP A 27 4.31 11.58 -8.55
C ASP A 27 5.12 10.28 -8.43
N GLN A 28 5.56 9.92 -7.21
CA GLN A 28 6.24 8.64 -6.95
C GLN A 28 5.35 7.44 -7.28
N LEU A 29 4.07 7.48 -6.89
CA LEU A 29 3.14 6.40 -7.17
C LEU A 29 2.82 6.30 -8.68
N GLU A 30 2.75 7.43 -9.37
CA GLU A 30 2.59 7.47 -10.83
C GLU A 30 3.81 6.89 -11.54
N ALA A 31 5.02 7.28 -11.13
CA ALA A 31 6.27 6.74 -11.65
C ALA A 31 6.36 5.23 -11.45
N LEU A 32 5.94 4.72 -10.29
CA LEU A 32 5.84 3.29 -10.02
C LEU A 32 4.88 2.59 -11.00
N LEU A 33 3.67 3.14 -11.19
CA LEU A 33 2.69 2.58 -12.12
C LEU A 33 3.16 2.68 -13.58
N ASN A 34 3.94 3.69 -13.93
CA ASN A 34 4.52 3.89 -15.27
C ASN A 34 5.55 2.82 -15.62
N ARG A 35 6.13 2.11 -14.65
CA ARG A 35 6.99 0.95 -14.91
C ARG A 35 6.24 -0.19 -15.59
N GLY A 36 4.92 -0.29 -15.41
CA GLY A 36 4.11 -1.36 -16.02
C GLY A 36 4.48 -2.77 -15.55
N GLN A 37 5.16 -2.89 -14.41
CA GLN A 37 5.59 -4.17 -13.83
C GLN A 37 4.79 -4.48 -12.57
N ARG A 38 4.55 -5.78 -12.31
CA ARG A 38 3.85 -6.21 -11.11
C ARG A 38 4.69 -5.92 -9.86
N PHE A 39 4.07 -5.41 -8.81
CA PHE A 39 4.70 -5.06 -7.55
C PHE A 39 3.84 -5.49 -6.36
N VAL A 40 4.44 -5.54 -5.18
CA VAL A 40 3.76 -5.76 -3.91
C VAL A 40 3.96 -4.54 -3.02
N LEU A 41 2.89 -4.09 -2.39
CA LEU A 41 2.94 -3.00 -1.42
C LEU A 41 3.20 -3.55 -0.03
N LEU A 42 4.19 -3.01 0.66
CA LEU A 42 4.53 -3.33 2.03
C LEU A 42 4.23 -2.09 2.87
N THR A 43 3.57 -2.26 4.00
CA THR A 43 3.28 -1.15 4.90
C THR A 43 3.24 -1.61 6.35
N GLU A 44 3.57 -0.72 7.27
CA GLU A 44 3.45 -0.98 8.71
C GLU A 44 2.09 -0.51 9.27
N ARG A 45 1.24 0.06 8.40
CA ARG A 45 -0.08 0.59 8.77
C ARG A 45 -1.19 -0.29 8.23
N LEU A 46 -2.25 -0.47 9.02
CA LEU A 46 -3.50 -1.00 8.50
C LEU A 46 -4.24 0.09 7.73
N GLY A 47 -4.49 -0.18 6.46
CA GLY A 47 -5.47 0.53 5.66
C GLY A 47 -6.81 0.62 6.40
N GLY A 48 -7.18 1.82 6.81
CA GLY A 48 -8.36 2.12 7.62
C GLY A 48 -8.04 2.89 8.91
N GLU A 49 -6.82 2.76 9.45
CA GLU A 49 -6.48 3.30 10.78
C GLU A 49 -6.02 4.77 10.78
N ASP A 50 -6.10 5.50 9.65
CA ASP A 50 -5.65 6.90 9.63
C ASP A 50 -6.28 7.83 8.61
N ARG A 51 -7.38 7.43 7.96
CA ARG A 51 -7.93 8.29 6.88
C ARG A 51 -8.68 9.53 7.37
N ASN A 52 -8.58 9.88 8.65
CA ASN A 52 -9.59 10.74 9.27
C ASN A 52 -9.14 11.75 10.33
N GLN A 53 -7.83 12.01 10.55
CA GLN A 53 -7.46 13.07 11.50
C GLN A 53 -6.51 14.15 10.98
N GLU A 54 -5.68 13.88 9.96
CA GLU A 54 -4.68 14.87 9.50
C GLU A 54 -4.62 15.09 7.98
N GLU A 55 -5.34 14.31 7.16
CA GLU A 55 -5.43 14.59 5.71
C GLU A 55 -6.42 15.73 5.45
N SER A 56 -5.91 16.87 4.96
CA SER A 56 -6.75 17.96 4.48
C SER A 56 -7.74 17.47 3.42
N HIS A 57 -8.96 18.03 3.41
CA HIS A 57 -10.01 17.68 2.44
C HIS A 57 -9.53 17.71 0.98
N GLU A 58 -8.56 18.56 0.68
CA GLU A 58 -7.95 18.70 -0.64
C GLU A 58 -7.07 17.49 -1.01
N ASP A 59 -6.27 16.99 -0.06
CA ASP A 59 -5.43 15.80 -0.25
C ASP A 59 -6.29 14.55 -0.50
N ARG A 60 -7.37 14.39 0.28
CA ARG A 60 -8.32 13.30 0.11
C ARG A 60 -8.96 13.31 -1.29
N LYS A 61 -9.31 14.49 -1.81
CA LYS A 61 -9.90 14.64 -3.15
C LYS A 61 -8.89 14.27 -4.22
N GLN A 62 -7.67 14.76 -4.12
CA GLN A 62 -6.62 14.45 -5.10
C GLN A 62 -6.26 12.97 -5.10
N ARG A 63 -6.10 12.35 -3.91
CA ARG A 63 -5.91 10.90 -3.79
C ARG A 63 -7.06 10.11 -4.40
N ALA A 64 -8.30 10.46 -4.10
CA ALA A 64 -9.47 9.77 -4.66
C ALA A 64 -9.50 9.86 -6.20
N LEU A 65 -9.18 11.01 -6.78
CA LEU A 65 -9.07 11.20 -8.23
C LEU A 65 -7.92 10.37 -8.83
N PHE A 66 -6.76 10.38 -8.19
CA PHE A 66 -5.61 9.57 -8.58
C PHE A 66 -5.96 8.07 -8.59
N PHE A 67 -6.54 7.55 -7.51
CA PHE A 67 -6.97 6.16 -7.41
C PHE A 67 -8.04 5.83 -8.43
N LYS A 68 -8.97 6.75 -8.73
CA LYS A 68 -9.98 6.56 -9.76
C LYS A 68 -9.36 6.44 -11.15
N HIS A 69 -8.40 7.30 -11.48
CA HIS A 69 -7.72 7.31 -12.78
C HIS A 69 -6.82 6.09 -12.95
N ASN A 70 -6.11 5.71 -11.89
CA ASN A 70 -5.14 4.61 -11.90
C ASN A 70 -5.73 3.27 -11.44
N LYS A 71 -7.05 3.17 -11.22
CA LYS A 71 -7.71 1.98 -10.66
C LYS A 71 -7.38 0.69 -11.42
N GLN A 72 -7.47 0.73 -12.75
CA GLN A 72 -7.19 -0.45 -13.59
C GLN A 72 -5.71 -0.85 -13.49
N ARG A 73 -4.81 0.12 -13.59
CA ARG A 73 -3.35 -0.10 -13.49
C ARG A 73 -2.98 -0.67 -12.14
N LEU A 74 -3.54 -0.13 -11.05
CA LEU A 74 -3.35 -0.66 -9.71
C LEU A 74 -3.87 -2.09 -9.59
N LYS A 75 -5.05 -2.40 -10.15
CA LYS A 75 -5.59 -3.76 -10.13
C LYS A 75 -4.74 -4.76 -10.92
N ASP A 76 -4.12 -4.31 -12.01
CA ASP A 76 -3.32 -5.16 -12.90
C ASP A 76 -1.89 -5.35 -12.36
N LEU A 77 -1.28 -4.28 -11.86
CA LEU A 77 0.12 -4.25 -11.43
C LEU A 77 0.30 -4.58 -9.94
N CYS A 78 -0.62 -4.20 -9.06
CA CYS A 78 -0.49 -4.52 -7.64
C CYS A 78 -0.88 -5.99 -7.41
N ALA A 79 0.12 -6.84 -7.17
CA ALA A 79 -0.08 -8.27 -6.94
C ALA A 79 -0.66 -8.57 -5.55
N GLY A 80 -0.48 -7.64 -4.60
CA GLY A 80 -1.02 -7.74 -3.26
C GLY A 80 -0.41 -6.71 -2.31
N MET A 81 -0.86 -6.75 -1.07
CA MET A 81 -0.41 -5.89 0.01
C MET A 81 -0.01 -6.73 1.22
N VAL A 82 1.13 -6.41 1.82
CA VAL A 82 1.65 -7.08 3.01
C VAL A 82 1.75 -6.03 4.12
N VAL A 83 1.13 -6.34 5.26
CA VAL A 83 1.20 -5.48 6.44
C VAL A 83 2.19 -6.07 7.44
N ILE A 84 3.22 -5.30 7.75
CA ILE A 84 4.25 -5.67 8.72
C ILE A 84 3.82 -5.18 10.09
N THR A 85 3.58 -6.12 10.99
CA THR A 85 2.98 -5.84 12.29
C THR A 85 3.99 -5.39 13.34
N GLN A 86 5.28 -5.74 13.20
CA GLN A 86 6.33 -5.48 14.18
C GLN A 86 5.91 -5.89 15.61
N GLY A 87 5.18 -7.00 15.74
CA GLY A 87 4.67 -7.49 17.03
C GLY A 87 3.45 -6.73 17.59
N ARG A 88 2.90 -5.75 16.86
CA ARG A 88 1.63 -5.11 17.23
C ARG A 88 0.49 -6.09 17.03
N ALA A 89 -0.33 -6.25 18.07
CA ALA A 89 -1.54 -7.04 17.98
C ALA A 89 -2.52 -6.35 17.02
N ILE A 90 -2.86 -7.03 15.93
CA ILE A 90 -3.81 -6.50 14.97
C ILE A 90 -5.22 -6.97 15.34
N PRO A 91 -6.16 -6.06 15.65
CA PRO A 91 -7.51 -6.42 16.02
C PRO A 91 -8.18 -7.27 14.94
N ALA A 92 -8.95 -8.29 15.33
CA ALA A 92 -9.66 -9.16 14.39
C ALA A 92 -10.57 -8.36 13.45
N ALA A 93 -11.21 -7.30 13.96
CA ALA A 93 -12.03 -6.38 13.16
C ALA A 93 -11.22 -5.67 12.07
N ALA A 94 -10.00 -5.22 12.38
CA ALA A 94 -9.12 -4.56 11.42
C ALA A 94 -8.64 -5.55 10.35
N ARG A 95 -8.25 -6.78 10.74
CA ARG A 95 -7.92 -7.86 9.78
C ARG A 95 -9.09 -8.16 8.84
N LEU A 96 -10.31 -8.24 9.39
CA LEU A 96 -11.50 -8.51 8.59
C LEU A 96 -11.81 -7.37 7.61
N ALA A 97 -11.71 -6.12 8.07
CA ALA A 97 -11.90 -4.94 7.23
C ALA A 97 -10.89 -4.92 6.07
N GLN A 98 -9.62 -5.21 6.34
CA GLN A 98 -8.55 -5.32 5.35
C GLN A 98 -8.81 -6.43 4.33
N HIS A 99 -9.19 -7.62 4.81
CA HIS A 99 -9.47 -8.75 3.92
C HIS A 99 -10.69 -8.48 3.03
N THR A 100 -11.70 -7.81 3.58
CA THR A 100 -12.89 -7.36 2.83
C THR A 100 -12.52 -6.33 1.78
N LEU A 101 -11.69 -5.34 2.14
CA LEU A 101 -11.19 -4.33 1.22
C LEU A 101 -10.36 -4.97 0.09
N GLY A 102 -9.50 -5.94 0.40
CA GLY A 102 -8.75 -6.69 -0.59
C GLY A 102 -9.63 -7.42 -1.57
N ARG A 103 -10.69 -8.07 -1.10
CA ARG A 103 -11.66 -8.73 -1.99
C ARG A 103 -12.35 -7.73 -2.93
N VAL A 104 -12.72 -6.55 -2.42
CA VAL A 104 -13.38 -5.50 -3.22
C VAL A 104 -12.43 -4.89 -4.25
N LEU A 105 -11.15 -4.70 -3.89
CA LEU A 105 -10.13 -4.15 -4.78
C LEU A 105 -9.52 -5.19 -5.71
N GLY A 106 -9.72 -6.48 -5.45
CA GLY A 106 -9.09 -7.58 -6.19
C GLY A 106 -7.63 -7.82 -5.80
N LEU A 107 -7.25 -7.44 -4.57
CA LEU A 107 -5.88 -7.52 -4.05
C LEU A 107 -5.81 -8.57 -2.94
N ARG A 108 -4.70 -9.31 -2.90
CA ARG A 108 -4.38 -10.23 -1.78
C ARG A 108 -3.78 -9.44 -0.62
N PHE A 109 -4.12 -9.80 0.61
CA PHE A 109 -3.61 -9.18 1.83
C PHE A 109 -2.94 -10.24 2.70
N ALA A 110 -1.76 -9.94 3.23
CA ALA A 110 -1.07 -10.75 4.23
C ALA A 110 -0.64 -9.90 5.42
N PHE A 111 -0.52 -10.53 6.59
CA PHE A 111 0.01 -9.93 7.81
C PHE A 111 1.23 -10.73 8.23
N VAL A 112 2.35 -10.05 8.44
CA VAL A 112 3.64 -10.66 8.76
C VAL A 112 4.28 -9.97 9.96
N PHE A 113 5.20 -10.65 10.63
CA PHE A 113 5.84 -10.06 11.80
C PHE A 113 6.87 -8.99 11.42
N ASP A 114 7.77 -9.29 10.49
CA ASP A 114 8.88 -8.43 10.08
C ASP A 114 9.06 -8.36 8.54
N GLU A 115 10.02 -7.54 8.10
CA GLU A 115 10.34 -7.34 6.69
C GLU A 115 10.86 -8.60 5.98
N GLY A 116 11.55 -9.49 6.69
CA GLY A 116 12.04 -10.76 6.17
C GLY A 116 10.88 -11.68 5.78
N GLU A 117 9.90 -11.86 6.66
CA GLU A 117 8.65 -12.57 6.32
C GLU A 117 7.88 -11.86 5.19
N ALA A 118 7.88 -10.51 5.20
CA ALA A 118 7.21 -9.74 4.17
C ALA A 118 7.78 -9.98 2.77
N ARG A 119 9.10 -10.13 2.66
CA ARG A 119 9.79 -10.47 1.40
C ARG A 119 9.38 -11.85 0.89
N VAL A 120 9.30 -12.82 1.80
CA VAL A 120 8.88 -14.19 1.45
C VAL A 120 7.44 -14.18 0.94
N GLU A 121 6.53 -13.51 1.63
CA GLU A 121 5.13 -13.44 1.18
C GLU A 121 4.93 -12.62 -0.09
N ALA A 122 5.63 -11.50 -0.22
CA ALA A 122 5.57 -10.71 -1.45
C ALA A 122 6.01 -11.53 -2.68
N SER A 123 7.02 -12.37 -2.53
CA SER A 123 7.46 -13.29 -3.60
C SER A 123 6.35 -14.26 -4.01
N ARG A 124 5.53 -14.72 -3.05
CA ARG A 124 4.35 -15.57 -3.34
C ARG A 124 3.25 -14.83 -4.09
N PHE A 125 3.06 -13.54 -3.83
CA PHE A 125 2.08 -12.73 -4.58
C PHE A 125 2.50 -12.43 -6.01
N LEU A 126 3.81 -12.24 -6.24
CA LEU A 126 4.36 -11.96 -7.57
C LEU A 126 4.39 -13.20 -8.48
N THR A 127 4.37 -14.39 -7.88
CA THR A 127 4.26 -15.65 -8.61
C THR A 127 2.82 -15.80 -9.14
N PRO A 128 2.61 -16.07 -10.44
CA PRO A 128 1.27 -16.23 -11.04
C PRO A 128 0.49 -17.42 -10.47
#